data_AF-A0A9D7HD75-F1
#
_entry.id   AF-A0A9D7HD75-F1
#
_cell.length_a   1.000
_cell.length_b   1.000
_cell.length_c   1.000
_cell.angle_alpha   90.00
_cell.angle_beta   90.00
_cell.angle_gamma   90.00
#
_symmetry.space_group_name_H-M   'P 1'
#
loop_
_entity.id
_entity.type
_entity.pdbx_description
1 polymer ?
#
loop_
_entity_poly.entity_id
_entity_poly.type
_entity_poly.pdbx_seq_one_letter_code
_entity_poly.pdbx_strand_id
1 'polypeptide(L)'
;MCAPQLAPKAALDLNFNAWGDKQGHARDRLVARAIAASAGCDRVETRLVGEGGGLEYDGDGTLILTESCWVNDNRNPGLSRDEIERLSLSGCLVSRR
;
A
#
# COMPACT_ATOMS: atom_id res chain seq x y z
N MET A 1 10.61 -12.65 16.17
CA MET A 1 11.23 -11.32 15.98
C MET A 1 10.15 -10.29 16.19
N CYS A 2 10.35 -9.30 17.07
CA CYS A 2 9.37 -8.25 17.34
C CYS A 2 9.26 -7.34 16.11
N ALA A 3 8.06 -7.01 15.65
CA ALA A 3 7.89 -6.00 14.60
C ALA A 3 8.43 -4.64 15.11
N PRO A 4 9.10 -3.83 14.27
CA PRO A 4 9.53 -2.50 14.69
C PRO A 4 8.33 -1.70 15.20
N GLN A 5 8.51 -1.02 16.34
CA GLN A 5 7.49 -0.14 16.90
C GLN A 5 7.41 1.09 15.99
N LEU A 6 6.41 1.15 15.13
CA LEU A 6 6.15 2.32 14.29
C LEU A 6 5.76 3.51 15.18
N ALA A 7 6.15 4.71 14.75
CA ALA A 7 5.60 5.96 15.23
C ALA A 7 4.05 5.92 15.22
N PRO A 8 3.35 6.75 16.02
CA PRO A 8 1.87 6.74 16.10
C PRO A 8 1.17 7.03 14.77
N LYS A 9 1.91 7.44 13.74
CA LYS A 9 1.46 7.59 12.36
C LYS A 9 2.53 7.03 11.41
N ALA A 10 2.09 6.24 10.45
CA ALA A 10 2.91 5.74 9.35
C ALA A 10 2.29 6.15 8.01
N ALA A 11 3.12 6.26 6.98
CA ALA A 11 2.71 6.49 5.59
C ALA A 11 2.93 5.19 4.80
N LEU A 12 1.85 4.67 4.20
CA LEU A 12 1.89 3.48 3.36
C LEU A 12 2.30 3.86 1.93
N ASP A 13 3.38 3.26 1.43
CA ASP A 13 3.86 3.39 0.07
C ASP A 13 3.44 2.16 -0.75
N LEU A 14 2.58 2.37 -1.75
CA LEU A 14 1.91 1.35 -2.57
C LEU A 14 2.69 0.94 -3.83
N ASN A 15 3.96 1.33 -3.95
CA ASN A 15 4.80 1.01 -5.12
C ASN A 15 4.18 1.42 -6.46
N PHE A 16 3.67 2.64 -6.56
CA PHE A 16 2.97 3.12 -7.75
C PHE A 16 3.74 2.90 -9.07
N ASN A 17 3.08 2.32 -10.08
CA ASN A 17 3.64 2.04 -11.41
C ASN A 17 2.88 2.72 -12.58
N ALA A 18 2.18 3.83 -12.35
CA ALA A 18 1.33 4.50 -13.35
C ALA A 18 0.31 3.59 -14.02
N TRP A 19 -0.51 2.99 -13.18
CA TRP A 19 -1.62 2.16 -13.60
C TRP A 19 -1.25 1.01 -14.54
N GLY A 20 -0.10 0.38 -14.31
CA GLY A 20 0.40 -0.73 -15.14
C GLY A 20 1.24 -0.22 -16.29
N ASP A 21 2.22 0.64 -15.98
CA ASP A 21 3.17 1.22 -16.93
C ASP A 21 2.53 1.98 -18.10
N LYS A 22 1.30 2.49 -17.90
CA LYS A 22 0.58 3.26 -18.92
C LYS A 22 1.21 4.64 -19.16
N GLN A 23 1.98 5.14 -18.20
CA GLN A 23 2.67 6.42 -18.26
C GLN A 23 4.04 6.35 -17.58
N GLY A 24 4.93 7.28 -17.92
CA GLY A 24 6.21 7.43 -17.22
C GLY A 24 5.99 7.91 -15.79
N HIS A 25 6.54 7.19 -14.81
CA HIS A 25 6.23 7.38 -13.39
C HIS A 25 7.45 7.44 -12.46
N ALA A 26 8.64 7.60 -13.03
CA ALA A 26 9.89 7.53 -12.29
C ALA A 26 10.00 8.57 -11.15
N ARG A 27 9.29 9.70 -11.28
CA ARG A 27 9.19 10.73 -10.24
C ARG A 27 8.01 10.52 -9.31
N ASP A 28 6.87 10.04 -9.82
CA ASP A 28 5.66 9.81 -9.03
C ASP A 28 5.89 8.76 -7.94
N ARG A 29 6.64 7.70 -8.24
CA ARG A 29 7.04 6.69 -7.25
C ARG A 29 7.86 7.24 -6.07
N LEU A 30 8.38 8.46 -6.17
CA LEU A 30 9.16 9.10 -5.09
C LEU A 30 8.28 9.94 -4.15
N VAL A 31 7.04 10.24 -4.53
CA VAL A 31 6.16 11.16 -3.81
C VAL A 31 5.81 10.62 -2.43
N ALA A 32 5.43 9.35 -2.31
CA ALA A 32 5.09 8.74 -1.02
C ALA A 32 6.24 8.87 -0.01
N ARG A 33 7.48 8.56 -0.43
CA ARG A 33 8.68 8.77 0.38
C ARG A 33 8.90 10.22 0.77
N ALA A 34 8.75 11.16 -0.16
CA ALA A 34 8.97 12.59 0.10
C ALA A 34 7.93 13.14 1.09
N ILE A 35 6.66 12.77 0.92
CA ILE A 35 5.56 13.15 1.81
C ILE A 35 5.74 12.55 3.20
N ALA A 36 6.10 11.26 3.31
CA ALA A 36 6.36 10.61 4.60
C ALA A 36 7.44 11.35 5.39
N ALA A 37 8.56 11.70 4.73
CA ALA A 37 9.65 12.46 5.35
C ALA A 37 9.21 13.86 5.79
N SER A 38 8.47 14.58 4.94
CA SER A 38 7.94 15.91 5.26
C SER A 38 6.95 15.89 6.43
N ALA A 39 6.13 14.85 6.50
CA ALA A 39 5.13 14.66 7.56
C ALA A 39 5.70 14.12 8.88
N GLY A 40 6.98 13.72 8.91
CA GLY A 40 7.60 13.07 10.07
C GLY A 40 6.97 11.71 10.39
N CYS A 41 6.45 11.00 9.39
CA CYS A 41 5.85 9.67 9.53
C CYS A 41 6.83 8.58 9.11
N ASP A 42 6.76 7.43 9.78
CA ASP A 42 7.48 6.25 9.31
C ASP A 42 6.92 5.81 7.96
N ARG A 43 7.79 5.57 6.98
CA ARG A 43 7.39 5.01 5.68
C ARG A 43 7.32 3.50 5.79
N VAL A 44 6.18 2.91 5.43
CA VAL A 44 6.03 1.47 5.27
C VAL A 44 5.78 1.17 3.80
N GLU A 45 6.73 0.47 3.19
CA GLU A 45 6.65 0.05 1.79
C GLU A 45 5.99 -1.34 1.71
N THR A 46 4.89 -1.45 0.99
CA THR A 46 4.21 -2.74 0.80
C THR A 46 4.93 -3.59 -0.25
N ARG A 47 4.52 -4.85 -0.41
CA ARG A 47 4.89 -5.69 -1.56
C ARG A 47 3.90 -5.59 -2.71
N LEU A 48 2.74 -4.99 -2.45
CA LEU A 48 1.71 -4.79 -3.46
C LEU A 48 2.03 -3.55 -4.29
N VAL A 49 1.70 -3.61 -5.57
CA VAL A 49 1.67 -2.48 -6.47
C VAL A 49 0.22 -2.02 -6.58
N GLY A 50 -0.01 -0.73 -6.38
CA GLY A 50 -1.35 -0.17 -6.50
C GLY A 50 -1.38 1.34 -6.30
N GLU A 51 -2.60 1.82 -6.04
CA GLU A 51 -2.90 3.24 -5.91
C GLU A 51 -3.96 3.45 -4.83
N GLY A 52 -3.89 4.60 -4.15
CA GLY A 52 -4.82 4.89 -3.04
C GLY A 52 -6.29 4.89 -3.45
N GLY A 53 -6.61 5.24 -4.71
CA GLY A 53 -7.97 5.20 -5.22
C GLY A 53 -8.55 3.79 -5.46
N GLY A 54 -7.75 2.73 -5.29
CA GLY A 54 -8.21 1.35 -5.38
C GLY A 54 -8.68 0.75 -4.06
N LEU A 55 -8.51 1.45 -2.93
CA LEU A 55 -8.87 0.97 -1.60
C LEU A 55 -9.66 2.02 -0.82
N GLU A 56 -10.45 1.56 0.15
CA GLU A 56 -11.08 2.37 1.19
C GLU A 56 -10.86 1.71 2.54
N TYR A 57 -10.61 2.50 3.59
CA TYR A 57 -10.40 2.03 4.95
C TYR A 57 -11.40 2.66 5.90
N ASP A 58 -12.03 1.86 6.76
CA ASP A 58 -13.09 2.33 7.67
C ASP A 58 -12.57 2.93 9.00
N GLY A 59 -11.29 2.76 9.32
CA GLY A 59 -10.73 3.19 10.60
C GLY A 59 -10.70 2.10 11.69
N ASP A 60 -11.36 0.96 11.49
CA ASP A 60 -11.57 -0.11 12.49
C ASP A 60 -11.10 -1.48 11.99
N GLY A 61 -10.17 -1.50 11.03
CA GLY A 61 -9.53 -2.72 10.54
C GLY A 61 -10.14 -3.32 9.29
N THR A 62 -11.16 -2.68 8.67
CA THR A 62 -11.78 -3.18 7.43
C THR A 62 -11.28 -2.42 6.22
N LEU A 63 -10.90 -3.15 5.18
CA LEU A 63 -10.56 -2.61 3.86
C LEU A 63 -11.58 -3.05 2.82
N ILE A 64 -12.02 -2.12 1.98
CA ILE A 64 -12.73 -2.41 0.74
C ILE A 64 -11.74 -2.19 -0.40
N LEU A 65 -11.61 -3.19 -1.27
CA LEU A 65 -10.65 -3.23 -2.36
C LEU A 65 -11.40 -3.58 -3.66
N THR A 66 -11.02 -2.98 -4.78
CA THR A 66 -11.56 -3.38 -6.09
C THR A 66 -10.66 -4.42 -6.77
N GLU A 67 -11.20 -5.57 -7.15
CA GLU A 67 -10.40 -6.62 -7.79
C GLU A 67 -9.71 -6.13 -9.06
N SER A 68 -10.35 -5.26 -9.84
CA SER A 68 -9.78 -4.67 -11.06
C SER A 68 -8.50 -3.86 -10.85
N CYS A 69 -8.28 -3.34 -9.64
CA CYS A 69 -7.09 -2.59 -9.25
C CYS A 69 -6.02 -3.48 -8.60
N TRP A 70 -6.41 -4.49 -7.80
CA TRP A 70 -5.45 -5.24 -7.00
C TRP A 70 -5.12 -6.62 -7.57
N VAL A 71 -6.14 -7.36 -8.01
CA VAL A 71 -6.01 -8.71 -8.57
C VAL A 71 -5.81 -8.60 -10.08
N ASN A 72 -4.68 -8.00 -10.47
CA ASN A 72 -4.38 -7.67 -11.86
C ASN A 72 -2.90 -7.91 -12.17
N ASP A 73 -2.60 -8.63 -13.25
CA ASP A 73 -1.23 -8.98 -13.63
C ASP A 73 -0.36 -7.77 -13.98
N ASN A 74 -0.95 -6.64 -14.40
CA ASN A 74 -0.19 -5.41 -14.63
C ASN A 74 0.12 -4.62 -13.34
N ARG A 75 -0.32 -5.13 -12.18
CA ARG A 75 0.04 -4.64 -10.85
C ARG A 75 0.80 -5.70 -10.08
N ASN A 76 0.12 -6.82 -9.82
CA ASN A 76 0.52 -7.85 -8.89
C ASN A 76 0.56 -9.22 -9.61
N PRO A 77 1.48 -9.41 -10.58
CA PRO A 77 1.53 -10.61 -11.40
C PRO A 77 1.69 -11.87 -10.56
N GLY A 78 0.82 -12.84 -10.79
CA GLY A 78 0.87 -14.14 -10.11
C GLY A 78 0.39 -14.13 -8.66
N LEU A 79 -0.13 -13.01 -8.12
CA LEU A 79 -0.78 -13.00 -6.81
C LEU A 79 -2.28 -13.28 -6.95
N SER A 80 -2.75 -14.28 -6.20
CA SER A 80 -4.18 -14.55 -6.03
C SER A 80 -4.86 -13.52 -5.13
N ARG A 81 -6.19 -13.46 -5.20
CA ARG A 81 -7.01 -12.63 -4.29
C ARG A 81 -6.67 -12.89 -2.83
N ASP A 82 -6.61 -14.16 -2.42
CA ASP A 82 -6.34 -14.53 -1.04
C ASP A 82 -4.92 -14.11 -0.58
N GLU A 83 -3.94 -14.09 -1.49
CA GLU A 83 -2.59 -13.57 -1.21
C GLU A 83 -2.59 -12.06 -1.03
N ILE A 84 -3.33 -11.34 -1.89
CA ILE A 84 -3.51 -9.88 -1.78
C ILE A 84 -4.21 -9.51 -0.47
N GLU A 85 -5.26 -10.22 -0.08
CA GLU A 85 -5.96 -10.01 1.19
C GLU A 85 -5.00 -10.22 2.36
N ARG A 86 -4.25 -11.33 2.39
CA ARG A 86 -3.26 -11.59 3.44
C ARG A 86 -2.20 -10.50 3.52
N LEU A 87 -1.65 -10.07 2.39
CA LEU A 87 -0.62 -9.02 2.37
C LEU A 87 -1.18 -7.66 2.84
N SER A 88 -2.40 -7.31 2.42
CA SER A 88 -3.07 -6.06 2.79
C SER A 88 -3.42 -6.00 4.29
N LEU A 89 -3.80 -7.14 4.89
CA LEU A 89 -4.15 -7.25 6.30
C LEU A 89 -2.93 -7.41 7.23
N SER A 90 -1.76 -7.74 6.70
CA SER A 90 -0.64 -8.28 7.48
C SER A 90 0.17 -7.32 8.35
N GLY A 91 -0.02 -5.99 8.34
CA GLY A 91 0.73 -5.17 9.30
C GLY A 91 0.68 -3.65 9.26
N CYS A 92 0.01 -3.01 8.30
CA CYS A 92 0.09 -1.54 8.16
C CYS A 92 -1.19 -0.79 8.53
N LEU A 93 -2.35 -1.45 8.44
CA LEU A 93 -3.65 -0.77 8.45
C LEU A 93 -4.54 -1.15 9.63
N VAL A 94 -4.19 -2.19 10.40
CA VAL A 94 -4.92 -2.54 11.62
C VAL A 94 -4.24 -1.84 12.79
N SER A 95 -4.89 -0.83 13.35
CA SER A 95 -4.53 -0.29 14.66
C SER A 95 -4.60 -1.43 15.67
N ARG A 96 -3.44 -1.98 16.06
CA ARG A 96 -3.38 -2.87 17.23
C ARG A 96 -3.60 -1.98 18.44
N ARG A 97 -4.85 -1.89 18.91
CA ARG A 97 -5.10 -1.47 20.29
C ARG A 97 -4.48 -2.48 21.24
#